data_AF-A0A368ANN1-F1
#
_entry.id   AF-A0A368ANN1-F1
#
_cell.length_a   1.000
_cell.length_b   1.000
_cell.length_c   1.000
_cell.angle_alpha   90.00
_cell.angle_beta   90.00
_cell.angle_gamma   90.00
#
_symmetry.space_group_name_H-M   'P 1'
#
loop_
_entity.id
_entity.type
_entity.pdbx_description
1 polymer ?
#
loop_
_entity_poly.entity_id
_entity_poly.type
_entity_poly.pdbx_seq_one_letter_code
_entity_poly.pdbx_strand_id
1 'polypeptide(L)'
;MRVLLLCLLQVLAKASWADVPAARVNGVEIEMMRLERYFSEYLDAQGRALTGIRNPTLYKRLRDQALGELIDKELLWQEAQRRGIAISDEQVAAHVGEVEAAFGSPAIFDRRLAEAGFDRAQYNDYTRHELAAQQVYAQLSAVAAPSQVEVQAFYDANQANLQGAQQADEQPSLIREQGLARARAMLLAEREAQARQSVRQRLRASATVEIAD
;
A
#
# COMPACT_ATOMS: atom_id res chain seq x y z
N MET A 1 -60.39 -26.98 -22.89
CA MET A 1 -60.80 -25.57 -22.74
C MET A 1 -59.74 -24.90 -21.87
N ARG A 2 -58.87 -24.05 -22.45
CA ARG A 2 -58.92 -22.57 -22.31
C ARG A 2 -58.82 -22.14 -20.83
N VAL A 3 -57.90 -21.30 -20.35
CA VAL A 3 -56.96 -20.34 -20.94
C VAL A 3 -56.22 -19.70 -19.73
N LEU A 4 -54.94 -19.33 -19.89
CA LEU A 4 -54.13 -18.29 -19.23
C LEU A 4 -54.24 -17.99 -17.71
N LEU A 5 -53.10 -17.90 -17.02
CA LEU A 5 -52.45 -16.64 -16.54
C LEU A 5 -51.16 -17.00 -15.77
N LEU A 6 -49.95 -16.82 -16.31
CA LEU A 6 -49.11 -15.62 -16.10
C LEU A 6 -49.08 -15.14 -14.63
N CYS A 7 -48.18 -15.72 -13.84
CA CYS A 7 -47.55 -15.03 -12.70
C CYS A 7 -46.04 -15.27 -12.74
N LEU A 8 -45.45 -14.72 -13.80
CA LEU A 8 -44.07 -14.29 -13.84
C LEU A 8 -43.93 -13.09 -12.89
N LEU A 9 -43.80 -13.34 -11.58
CA LEU A 9 -43.31 -12.33 -10.62
C LEU A 9 -41.89 -12.79 -10.24
N GLN A 10 -40.87 -12.30 -10.94
CA GLN A 10 -40.19 -11.08 -10.51
C GLN A 10 -39.81 -11.19 -9.03
N VAL A 11 -38.88 -12.10 -8.73
CA VAL A 11 -37.96 -11.90 -7.61
C VAL A 11 -37.13 -10.68 -8.00
N LEU A 12 -37.70 -9.50 -7.70
CA LEU A 12 -36.97 -8.26 -7.59
C LEU A 12 -35.86 -8.52 -6.59
N ALA A 13 -34.65 -8.72 -7.09
CA ALA A 13 -33.45 -8.39 -6.35
C ALA A 13 -33.61 -6.92 -5.95
N LYS A 14 -34.07 -6.69 -4.72
CA LYS A 14 -33.87 -5.41 -4.05
C LYS A 14 -32.38 -5.33 -3.77
N ALA A 15 -31.60 -4.98 -4.79
CA ALA A 15 -30.28 -4.42 -4.58
C ALA A 15 -30.51 -3.09 -3.86
N SER A 16 -30.48 -3.11 -2.53
CA SER A 16 -30.29 -1.91 -1.73
C SER A 16 -28.96 -1.31 -2.15
N TRP A 17 -29.00 -0.08 -2.67
CA TRP A 17 -27.80 0.71 -3.00
C TRP A 17 -26.97 1.10 -1.76
N ALA A 18 -27.32 0.58 -0.57
CA ALA A 18 -26.59 0.73 0.68
C ALA A 18 -25.59 -0.42 0.94
N ASP A 19 -25.65 -1.52 0.19
CA ASP A 19 -24.87 -2.74 0.44
C ASP A 19 -23.82 -3.04 -0.65
N VAL A 20 -23.46 -2.04 -1.48
CA VAL A 20 -22.44 -2.24 -2.52
C VAL A 20 -21.04 -1.92 -1.94
N PRO A 21 -20.12 -2.90 -1.87
CA PRO A 21 -18.76 -2.65 -1.38
C PRO A 21 -18.01 -1.73 -2.35
N ALA A 22 -16.98 -1.03 -1.88
CA ALA A 22 -16.15 -0.18 -2.73
C ALA A 22 -15.39 -0.97 -3.80
N ALA A 23 -14.97 -2.20 -3.47
CA ALA A 23 -14.40 -3.15 -4.41
C ALA A 23 -14.56 -4.59 -3.90
N ARG A 24 -14.33 -5.57 -4.78
CA ARG A 24 -14.14 -6.98 -4.46
C ARG A 24 -12.81 -7.47 -5.04
N VAL A 25 -12.05 -8.22 -4.25
CA VAL A 25 -10.76 -8.80 -4.63
C VAL A 25 -10.82 -10.30 -4.43
N ASN A 26 -10.90 -11.06 -5.53
CA ASN A 26 -11.11 -12.51 -5.52
C ASN A 26 -12.33 -12.93 -4.67
N GLY A 27 -13.39 -12.12 -4.70
CA GLY A 27 -14.62 -12.32 -3.92
C GLY A 27 -14.59 -11.72 -2.51
N VAL A 28 -13.43 -11.28 -1.99
CA VAL A 28 -13.33 -10.59 -0.69
C VAL A 28 -13.73 -9.12 -0.84
N GLU A 29 -14.66 -8.66 -0.01
CA GLU A 29 -15.20 -7.30 -0.06
C GLU A 29 -14.26 -6.28 0.59
N ILE A 30 -14.09 -5.13 -0.06
CA ILE A 30 -13.53 -3.91 0.52
C ILE A 30 -14.71 -2.97 0.78
N GLU A 31 -15.15 -2.92 2.03
CA GLU A 31 -16.28 -2.10 2.46
C GLU A 31 -16.07 -0.61 2.23
N MET A 32 -17.17 0.11 2.00
CA MET A 32 -17.13 1.56 1.81
C MET A 32 -16.54 2.28 3.03
N MET A 33 -16.93 1.85 4.23
CA MET A 33 -16.40 2.38 5.48
C MET A 33 -14.89 2.10 5.63
N ARG A 34 -14.40 0.94 5.15
CA ARG A 34 -12.96 0.62 5.16
C ARG A 34 -12.19 1.59 4.26
N LEU A 35 -12.73 1.87 3.07
CA LEU A 35 -12.15 2.87 2.16
C LEU A 35 -12.15 4.26 2.77
N GLU A 36 -13.25 4.72 3.37
CA GLU A 36 -13.32 6.07 3.95
C GLU A 36 -12.32 6.26 5.09
N ARG A 37 -12.18 5.25 5.97
CA ARG A 37 -11.18 5.26 7.04
C ARG A 37 -9.76 5.32 6.49
N TYR A 38 -9.42 4.41 5.58
CA TYR A 38 -8.10 4.37 4.96
C TYR A 38 -7.81 5.64 4.17
N PHE A 39 -8.81 6.26 3.54
CA PHE A 39 -8.63 7.49 2.80
C PHE A 39 -8.21 8.66 3.72
N SER A 40 -8.75 8.73 4.94
CA SER A 40 -8.26 9.71 5.93
C SER A 40 -6.79 9.48 6.27
N GLU A 41 -6.40 8.23 6.55
CA GLU A 41 -5.02 7.87 6.87
C GLU A 41 -4.07 8.16 5.71
N TYR A 42 -4.48 7.84 4.48
CA TYR A 42 -3.75 8.10 3.24
C TYR A 42 -3.48 9.60 3.04
N LEU A 43 -4.43 10.47 3.41
CA LEU A 43 -4.26 11.91 3.33
C LEU A 43 -3.38 12.46 4.45
N ASP A 44 -3.55 11.97 5.67
CA ASP A 44 -2.73 12.36 6.82
C ASP A 44 -1.25 12.00 6.62
N ALA A 45 -0.97 10.83 6.05
CA ALA A 45 0.39 10.42 5.68
C ALA A 45 1.05 11.35 4.66
N GLN A 46 0.25 12.08 3.87
CA GLN A 46 0.72 13.09 2.91
C GLN A 46 0.74 14.51 3.50
N GLY A 47 0.46 14.67 4.80
CA GLY A 47 0.33 15.97 5.44
C GLY A 47 -0.83 16.80 4.89
N ARG A 48 -1.88 16.15 4.37
CA ARG A 48 -3.02 16.81 3.71
C ARG A 48 -4.28 16.64 4.55
N ALA A 49 -4.89 17.75 4.94
CA ALA A 49 -6.21 17.71 5.57
C ALA A 49 -7.31 17.49 4.53
N LEU A 50 -8.25 16.57 4.82
CA LEU A 50 -9.44 16.32 4.00
C LEU A 50 -10.24 17.60 3.72
N THR A 51 -10.40 18.45 4.73
CA THR A 51 -11.11 19.74 4.64
C THR A 51 -10.45 20.75 3.69
N GLY A 52 -9.16 20.53 3.35
CA GLY A 52 -8.43 21.34 2.39
C GLY A 52 -8.72 21.01 0.93
N ILE A 53 -9.37 19.87 0.65
CA ILE A 53 -9.61 19.38 -0.72
C ILE A 53 -10.93 19.94 -1.25
N ARG A 54 -10.88 21.13 -1.85
CA ARG A 54 -12.07 21.79 -2.42
C ARG A 54 -12.40 21.36 -3.86
N ASN A 55 -11.44 20.75 -4.56
CA ASN A 55 -11.61 20.34 -5.95
C ASN A 55 -12.17 18.90 -6.02
N PRO A 56 -13.38 18.67 -6.57
CA PRO A 56 -14.01 17.35 -6.60
C PRO A 56 -13.26 16.35 -7.48
N THR A 57 -12.63 16.79 -8.56
CA THR A 57 -11.81 15.93 -9.43
C THR A 57 -10.55 15.45 -8.71
N LEU A 58 -9.92 16.34 -7.92
CA LEU A 58 -8.77 15.95 -7.10
C LEU A 58 -9.19 15.00 -5.99
N TYR A 59 -10.31 15.27 -5.31
CA TYR A 59 -10.88 14.39 -4.29
C TYR A 59 -11.08 12.98 -4.84
N LYS A 60 -11.81 12.86 -5.96
CA LYS A 60 -12.07 11.56 -6.61
C LYS A 60 -10.77 10.84 -6.93
N ARG A 61 -9.80 11.52 -7.55
CA ARG A 61 -8.51 10.92 -7.91
C ARG A 61 -7.78 10.36 -6.70
N LEU A 62 -7.69 11.12 -5.60
CA LEU A 62 -7.00 10.67 -4.39
C LEU A 62 -7.73 9.51 -3.72
N ARG A 63 -9.07 9.54 -3.74
CA ARG A 63 -9.90 8.44 -3.24
C ARG A 63 -9.72 7.17 -4.07
N ASP A 64 -9.68 7.30 -5.39
CA ASP A 64 -9.41 6.18 -6.31
C ASP A 64 -8.00 5.60 -6.10
N GLN A 65 -7.00 6.46 -5.80
CA GLN A 65 -5.65 6.02 -5.43
C GLN A 65 -5.64 5.25 -4.11
N ALA A 66 -6.33 5.75 -3.08
CA ALA A 66 -6.45 5.07 -1.79
C ALA A 66 -7.16 3.71 -1.92
N LEU A 67 -8.23 3.63 -2.72
CA LEU A 67 -8.88 2.36 -3.05
C LEU A 67 -7.92 1.42 -3.79
N GLY A 68 -7.15 1.96 -4.74
CA GLY A 68 -6.10 1.22 -5.42
C GLY A 68 -5.10 0.59 -4.45
N GLU A 69 -4.63 1.34 -3.45
CA GLU A 69 -3.70 0.82 -2.44
C GLU A 69 -4.35 -0.24 -1.53
N LEU A 70 -5.62 -0.07 -1.15
CA LEU A 70 -6.34 -1.11 -0.39
C LEU A 70 -6.46 -2.41 -1.18
N ILE A 71 -6.73 -2.34 -2.48
CA ILE A 71 -6.76 -3.51 -3.37
C ILE A 71 -5.38 -4.18 -3.40
N ASP A 72 -4.30 -3.41 -3.52
CA ASP A 72 -2.94 -3.97 -3.52
C ASP A 72 -2.60 -4.63 -2.18
N LYS A 73 -2.98 -4.03 -1.05
CA LYS A 73 -2.80 -4.62 0.29
C LYS A 73 -3.56 -5.93 0.44
N GLU A 74 -4.82 -5.98 -0.01
CA GLU A 74 -5.64 -7.18 0.02
C GLU A 74 -5.03 -8.30 -0.85
N LEU A 75 -4.56 -7.97 -2.06
CA LEU A 75 -3.87 -8.93 -2.93
C LEU A 75 -2.57 -9.46 -2.31
N LEU A 76 -1.79 -8.59 -1.67
CA LEU A 76 -0.57 -8.99 -0.97
C LEU A 76 -0.88 -9.86 0.24
N TRP A 77 -1.94 -9.56 0.99
CA TRP A 77 -2.39 -10.39 2.09
C TRP A 77 -2.78 -11.80 1.60
N GLN A 78 -3.60 -11.90 0.55
CA GLN A 78 -3.98 -13.18 -0.04
C GLN A 78 -2.77 -13.96 -0.56
N GLU A 79 -1.79 -13.28 -1.16
CA GLU A 79 -0.54 -13.91 -1.59
C GLU A 79 0.33 -14.37 -0.41
N ALA A 80 0.36 -13.63 0.70
CA ALA A 80 1.02 -14.04 1.94
C ALA A 80 0.39 -15.32 2.50
N GLN A 81 -0.94 -15.38 2.56
CA GLN A 81 -1.68 -16.58 2.97
C GLN A 81 -1.37 -17.76 2.05
N ARG A 82 -1.41 -17.56 0.73
CA ARG A 82 -1.12 -18.61 -0.26
C ARG A 82 0.29 -19.18 -0.13
N ARG A 83 1.25 -18.36 0.32
CA ARG A 83 2.64 -18.76 0.57
C ARG A 83 2.89 -19.29 1.98
N GLY A 84 1.89 -19.29 2.85
CA GLY A 84 2.03 -19.72 4.24
C GLY A 84 2.92 -18.80 5.08
N ILE A 85 2.95 -17.49 4.75
CA ILE A 85 3.64 -16.51 5.59
C ILE A 85 2.84 -16.30 6.87
N ALA A 86 3.43 -16.70 7.99
CA ALA A 86 2.88 -16.51 9.32
C ALA A 86 3.69 -15.46 10.08
N ILE A 87 2.99 -14.55 10.74
CA ILE A 87 3.58 -13.54 11.63
C ILE A 87 3.28 -13.98 13.07
N SER A 88 4.34 -14.12 13.87
CA SER A 88 4.21 -14.56 15.26
C SER A 88 3.57 -13.48 16.13
N ASP A 89 2.98 -13.89 17.25
CA ASP A 89 2.42 -12.95 18.22
C ASP A 89 3.49 -12.02 18.81
N GLU A 90 4.74 -12.49 18.92
CA GLU A 90 5.87 -11.67 19.34
C GLU A 90 6.18 -10.56 18.34
N GLN A 91 6.15 -10.85 17.04
CA GLN A 91 6.35 -9.84 15.99
C GLN A 91 5.22 -8.80 15.99
N VAL A 92 3.98 -9.24 16.18
CA VAL A 92 2.83 -8.33 16.33
C VAL A 92 3.00 -7.46 17.57
N ALA A 93 3.30 -8.05 18.73
CA ALA A 93 3.47 -7.32 19.98
C ALA A 93 4.62 -6.31 19.92
N ALA A 94 5.74 -6.66 19.28
CA ALA A 94 6.87 -5.76 19.08
C ALA A 94 6.44 -4.54 18.24
N HIS A 95 5.79 -4.78 17.09
CA HIS A 95 5.34 -3.69 16.22
C HIS A 95 4.29 -2.79 16.90
N VAL A 96 3.30 -3.40 17.55
CA VAL A 96 2.26 -2.65 18.28
C VAL A 96 2.88 -1.84 19.42
N GLY A 97 3.86 -2.39 20.13
CA GLY A 97 4.61 -1.69 21.18
C GLY A 97 5.40 -0.49 20.66
N GLU A 98 6.03 -0.60 19.48
CA GLU A 98 6.71 0.52 18.82
C GLU A 98 5.73 1.64 18.46
N VAL A 99 4.57 1.29 17.90
CA VAL A 99 3.52 2.26 17.57
C VAL A 99 2.96 2.91 18.84
N GLU A 100 2.64 2.13 19.87
CA GLU A 100 2.14 2.63 21.15
C GLU A 100 3.14 3.59 21.81
N ALA A 101 4.44 3.27 21.77
CA ALA A 101 5.49 4.14 22.29
C ALA A 101 5.57 5.48 21.55
N ALA A 102 5.28 5.51 20.25
CA ALA A 102 5.25 6.74 19.45
C ALA A 102 4.14 7.73 19.90
N PHE A 103 3.06 7.23 20.52
CA PHE A 103 2.01 8.06 21.11
C PHE A 103 2.37 8.62 22.49
N GLY A 104 3.41 8.10 23.14
CA GLY A 104 3.89 8.55 24.45
C GLY A 104 2.99 8.22 25.65
N SER A 105 1.81 7.63 25.43
CA SER A 105 0.90 7.19 26.50
C SER A 105 -0.02 6.06 26.03
N PRO A 106 -0.09 4.92 26.76
CA PRO A 106 -1.04 3.85 26.49
C PRO A 106 -2.49 4.32 26.40
N ALA A 107 -2.90 5.25 27.27
CA ALA A 107 -4.26 5.78 27.29
C ALA A 107 -4.58 6.62 26.04
N ILE A 108 -3.58 7.34 25.51
CA ILE A 108 -3.75 8.07 24.23
C ILE A 108 -3.87 7.07 23.09
N PHE A 109 -3.01 6.05 23.07
CA PHE A 109 -3.06 4.99 22.07
C PHE A 109 -4.42 4.27 22.05
N ASP A 110 -4.90 3.81 23.21
CA ASP A 110 -6.20 3.13 23.32
C ASP A 110 -7.36 4.03 22.88
N ARG A 111 -7.32 5.32 23.21
CA ARG A 111 -8.31 6.29 22.73
C ARG A 111 -8.26 6.43 21.21
N ARG A 112 -7.06 6.50 20.61
CA ARG A 112 -6.90 6.58 19.15
C ARG A 112 -7.38 5.32 18.44
N LEU A 113 -7.13 4.14 19.01
CA LEU A 113 -7.69 2.89 18.49
C LEU A 113 -9.23 2.94 18.51
N ALA A 114 -9.83 3.36 19.63
CA ALA A 114 -11.27 3.48 19.74
C ALA A 114 -11.87 4.51 18.78
N GLU A 115 -11.23 5.68 18.61
CA GLU A 115 -11.58 6.69 17.59
C GLU A 115 -11.50 6.08 16.18
N ALA A 116 -10.51 5.22 15.94
CA ALA A 116 -10.35 4.46 14.71
C ALA A 116 -11.21 3.18 14.65
N GLY A 117 -12.13 2.96 15.59
CA GLY A 117 -13.08 1.84 15.58
C GLY A 117 -12.47 0.47 15.88
N PHE A 118 -11.29 0.44 16.52
CA PHE A 118 -10.59 -0.76 16.92
C PHE A 118 -10.59 -0.94 18.45
N ASP A 119 -10.73 -2.19 18.89
CA ASP A 119 -10.13 -2.63 20.15
C ASP A 119 -8.70 -3.16 19.94
N ARG A 120 -7.98 -3.50 21.01
CA ARG A 120 -6.61 -4.02 20.92
C ARG A 120 -6.51 -5.35 20.17
N ALA A 121 -7.50 -6.23 20.31
CA ALA A 121 -7.45 -7.54 19.65
C ALA A 121 -7.64 -7.40 18.13
N GLN A 122 -8.59 -6.56 17.72
CA GLN A 122 -8.83 -6.20 16.33
C GLN A 122 -7.62 -5.47 15.73
N TYR A 123 -6.99 -4.58 16.49
CA TYR A 123 -5.77 -3.90 16.02
C TYR A 123 -4.61 -4.87 15.85
N ASN A 124 -4.39 -5.80 16.78
CA ASN A 124 -3.37 -6.82 16.66
C ASN A 124 -3.58 -7.72 15.43
N ASP A 125 -4.84 -8.09 15.14
CA ASP A 125 -5.17 -8.86 13.95
C ASP A 125 -4.94 -8.07 12.65
N TYR A 126 -5.37 -6.81 12.63
CA TYR A 126 -5.06 -5.88 11.54
C TYR A 126 -3.55 -5.75 11.31
N THR A 127 -2.76 -5.55 12.37
CA THR A 127 -1.30 -5.47 12.31
C THR A 127 -0.70 -6.78 11.78
N ARG A 128 -1.22 -7.94 12.18
CA ARG A 128 -0.75 -9.23 11.67
C ARG A 128 -0.94 -9.34 10.16
N HIS A 129 -2.11 -8.94 9.65
CA HIS A 129 -2.40 -8.90 8.22
C HIS A 129 -1.44 -7.97 7.48
N GLU A 130 -1.24 -6.75 7.99
CA GLU A 130 -0.34 -5.78 7.37
C GLU A 130 1.11 -6.26 7.36
N LEU A 131 1.61 -6.83 8.46
CA LEU A 131 2.98 -7.36 8.53
C LEU A 131 3.20 -8.53 7.56
N ALA A 132 2.21 -9.43 7.42
CA ALA A 132 2.28 -10.53 6.46
C ALA A 132 2.32 -10.02 5.01
N ALA A 133 1.45 -9.07 4.68
CA ALA A 133 1.42 -8.41 3.37
C ALA A 133 2.74 -7.67 3.07
N GLN A 134 3.31 -6.96 4.05
CA GLN A 134 4.60 -6.29 3.90
C GLN A 134 5.75 -7.29 3.71
N GLN A 135 5.78 -8.37 4.50
CA GLN A 135 6.82 -9.39 4.40
C GLN A 135 6.79 -10.08 3.04
N VAL A 136 5.61 -10.48 2.54
CA VAL A 136 5.53 -11.08 1.21
C VAL A 136 5.93 -10.09 0.12
N TYR A 137 5.56 -8.82 0.28
CA TYR A 137 5.92 -7.81 -0.70
C TYR A 137 7.43 -7.59 -0.76
N ALA A 138 8.10 -7.54 0.39
CA ALA A 138 9.55 -7.47 0.49
C ALA A 138 10.22 -8.68 -0.17
N GLN A 139 9.75 -9.90 0.11
CA GLN A 139 10.27 -11.13 -0.51
C GLN A 139 10.10 -11.15 -2.03
N LEU A 140 8.95 -10.70 -2.53
CA LEU A 140 8.63 -10.69 -3.96
C LEU A 140 9.32 -9.58 -4.74
N SER A 141 9.68 -8.49 -4.06
CA SER A 141 10.30 -7.31 -4.65
C SER A 141 11.81 -7.23 -4.40
N ALA A 142 12.40 -8.23 -3.75
CA ALA A 142 13.82 -8.29 -3.49
C ALA A 142 14.63 -8.31 -4.80
N VAL A 143 15.62 -7.43 -4.90
CA VAL A 143 16.51 -7.33 -6.06
C VAL A 143 17.96 -7.50 -5.63
N ALA A 144 18.79 -8.01 -6.54
CA ALA A 144 20.22 -8.10 -6.31
C ALA A 144 20.87 -6.70 -6.32
N ALA A 145 21.82 -6.49 -5.41
CA ALA A 145 22.62 -5.28 -5.39
C ALA A 145 23.36 -5.08 -6.73
N PRO A 146 23.43 -3.85 -7.27
CA PRO A 146 24.17 -3.60 -8.50
C PRO A 146 25.65 -3.94 -8.37
N SER A 147 26.17 -4.61 -9.39
CA SER A 147 27.59 -4.90 -9.56
C SER A 147 28.39 -3.61 -9.78
N GLN A 148 29.69 -3.66 -9.55
CA GLN A 148 30.56 -2.49 -9.74
C GLN A 148 30.52 -1.95 -11.17
N VAL A 149 30.40 -2.84 -12.17
CA VAL A 149 30.34 -2.46 -13.58
C VAL A 149 29.06 -1.69 -13.88
N GLU A 150 27.93 -2.16 -13.37
CA GLU A 150 26.62 -1.48 -13.55
C GLU A 150 26.60 -0.13 -12.86
N VAL A 151 27.19 -0.02 -11.66
CA VAL A 151 27.32 1.26 -10.94
C VAL A 151 28.18 2.25 -11.73
N GLN A 152 29.31 1.79 -12.27
CA GLN A 152 30.20 2.65 -13.07
C GLN A 152 29.49 3.13 -14.34
N ALA A 153 28.83 2.23 -15.08
CA ALA A 153 28.08 2.60 -16.28
C ALA A 153 26.94 3.59 -15.97
N PHE A 154 26.20 3.36 -14.87
CA PHE A 154 25.15 4.28 -14.43
C PHE A 154 25.72 5.65 -14.03
N TYR A 155 26.84 5.68 -13.31
CA TYR A 155 27.51 6.92 -12.93
C TYR A 155 27.92 7.71 -14.17
N ASP A 156 28.58 7.07 -15.14
CA ASP A 156 29.05 7.70 -16.37
C ASP A 156 27.89 8.25 -17.22
N ALA A 157 26.75 7.56 -17.26
CA ALA A 157 25.55 8.01 -17.95
C ALA A 157 24.80 9.15 -17.24
N ASN A 158 25.01 9.36 -15.93
CA ASN A 158 24.24 10.29 -15.10
C ASN A 158 25.11 11.36 -14.41
N GLN A 159 26.35 11.59 -14.87
CA GLN A 159 27.32 12.46 -14.19
C GLN A 159 26.79 13.86 -13.86
N ALA A 160 26.07 14.49 -14.79
CA ALA A 160 25.52 15.83 -14.61
C ALA A 160 24.54 15.95 -13.42
N ASN A 161 23.83 14.86 -13.09
CA ASN A 161 22.87 14.84 -11.98
C ASN A 161 23.48 14.34 -10.67
N LEU A 162 24.57 13.59 -10.74
CA LEU A 162 25.20 12.92 -9.58
C LEU A 162 26.29 13.76 -8.91
N GLN A 163 26.87 14.69 -9.66
CA GLN A 163 27.75 15.74 -9.16
C GLN A 163 26.86 16.88 -8.64
N GLY A 164 26.40 16.78 -7.39
CA GLY A 164 25.62 17.85 -6.73
C GLY A 164 26.40 19.17 -6.64
N ALA A 165 25.87 20.17 -5.92
CA ALA A 165 26.57 21.44 -5.70
C ALA A 165 27.96 21.19 -5.08
N GLN A 166 29.00 21.30 -5.90
CA GLN A 166 30.39 21.01 -5.52
C GLN A 166 30.90 22.14 -4.62
N GLN A 167 31.54 21.81 -3.50
CA GLN A 167 32.32 22.78 -2.75
C GLN A 167 33.69 22.93 -3.42
N ALA A 168 34.19 24.16 -3.55
CA ALA A 168 35.40 24.47 -4.32
C ALA A 168 36.67 23.77 -3.79
N ASP A 169 36.65 23.24 -2.57
CA ASP A 169 37.79 22.62 -1.89
C ASP A 169 37.74 21.08 -1.84
N GLU A 170 36.71 20.44 -2.42
CA GLU A 170 36.59 18.97 -2.40
C GLU A 170 37.57 18.31 -3.38
N GLN A 171 38.29 17.28 -2.92
CA GLN A 171 39.21 16.53 -3.78
C GLN A 171 38.46 15.73 -4.86
N PRO A 172 38.95 15.71 -6.13
CA PRO A 172 38.28 15.00 -7.23
C PRO A 172 38.02 13.52 -6.98
N SER A 173 38.90 12.83 -6.23
CA SER A 173 38.73 11.43 -5.84
C SER A 173 37.52 11.23 -4.92
N LEU A 174 37.38 12.08 -3.90
CA LEU A 174 36.26 12.05 -2.97
C LEU A 174 34.93 12.35 -3.67
N ILE A 175 34.91 13.34 -4.58
CA ILE A 175 33.72 13.66 -5.38
C ILE A 175 33.28 12.45 -6.20
N ARG A 176 34.23 11.75 -6.83
CA ARG A 176 33.93 10.55 -7.61
C ARG A 176 33.41 9.41 -6.74
N GLU A 177 34.02 9.16 -5.58
CA GLU A 177 33.57 8.13 -4.64
C GLU A 177 32.15 8.38 -4.14
N GLN A 178 31.83 9.61 -3.72
CA GLN A 178 30.47 9.99 -3.34
C GLN A 178 29.49 9.84 -4.51
N GLY A 179 29.91 10.24 -5.71
CA GLY A 179 29.12 10.10 -6.93
C GLY A 179 28.77 8.64 -7.25
N LEU A 180 29.75 7.72 -7.12
CA LEU A 180 29.53 6.29 -7.30
C LEU A 180 28.63 5.69 -6.22
N ALA A 181 28.74 6.16 -4.97
CA ALA A 181 27.85 5.74 -3.89
C ALA A 181 26.39 6.17 -4.15
N ARG A 182 26.18 7.42 -4.60
CA ARG A 182 24.87 7.91 -5.03
C ARG A 182 24.34 7.14 -6.24
N ALA A 183 25.17 6.89 -7.24
CA ALA A 183 24.83 6.07 -8.41
C ALA A 183 24.33 4.68 -8.01
N ARG A 184 25.04 4.01 -7.10
CA ARG A 184 24.65 2.70 -6.58
C ARG A 184 23.30 2.74 -5.87
N ALA A 185 23.10 3.72 -5.00
CA ALA A 185 21.85 3.87 -4.26
C ALA A 185 20.67 4.15 -5.20
N MET A 186 20.84 5.03 -6.19
CA MET A 186 19.80 5.35 -7.18
C MET A 186 19.47 4.14 -8.06
N LEU A 187 20.48 3.43 -8.56
CA LEU A 187 20.27 2.25 -9.39
C LEU A 187 19.59 1.11 -8.62
N LEU A 188 19.95 0.92 -7.34
CA LEU A 188 19.25 -0.03 -6.48
C LEU A 188 17.80 0.38 -6.26
N ALA A 189 17.54 1.64 -5.91
CA ALA A 189 16.19 2.16 -5.71
C ALA A 189 15.32 2.06 -6.97
N GLU A 190 15.90 2.30 -8.16
CA GLU A 190 15.22 2.12 -9.44
C GLU A 190 14.81 0.65 -9.65
N ARG A 191 15.73 -0.29 -9.43
CA ARG A 191 15.45 -1.73 -9.51
C ARG A 191 14.36 -2.15 -8.54
N GLU A 192 14.45 -1.70 -7.29
CA GLU A 192 13.43 -1.98 -6.27
C GLU A 192 12.07 -1.41 -6.68
N ALA A 193 12.02 -0.18 -7.18
CA ALA A 193 10.78 0.44 -7.65
C ALA A 193 10.15 -0.34 -8.82
N GLN A 194 10.97 -0.73 -9.80
CA GLN A 194 10.54 -1.56 -10.92
C GLN A 194 10.03 -2.93 -10.46
N ALA A 195 10.77 -3.60 -9.56
CA ALA A 195 10.38 -4.90 -9.02
C ALA A 195 9.05 -4.80 -8.25
N ARG A 196 8.91 -3.82 -7.37
CA ARG A 196 7.68 -3.50 -6.64
C ARG A 196 6.49 -3.27 -7.56
N GLN A 197 6.67 -2.45 -8.61
CA GLN A 197 5.64 -2.22 -9.61
C GLN A 197 5.26 -3.51 -10.34
N SER A 198 6.24 -4.32 -10.74
CA SER A 198 6.00 -5.60 -11.43
C SER A 198 5.22 -6.59 -10.56
N VAL A 199 5.48 -6.63 -9.25
CA VAL A 199 4.76 -7.48 -8.30
C VAL A 199 3.29 -7.08 -8.24
N ARG A 200 2.99 -5.80 -8.03
CA ARG A 200 1.60 -5.31 -8.02
C ARG A 200 0.88 -5.60 -9.33
N GLN A 201 1.53 -5.35 -10.46
CA GLN A 201 0.96 -5.62 -11.79
C GLN A 201 0.63 -7.12 -11.97
N ARG A 202 1.54 -8.02 -11.58
CA ARG A 202 1.30 -9.46 -11.68
C ARG A 202 0.19 -9.94 -10.75
N LEU A 203 0.14 -9.43 -9.52
CA LEU A 203 -0.93 -9.78 -8.57
C LEU A 203 -2.30 -9.32 -9.09
N ARG A 204 -2.40 -8.07 -9.57
CA ARG A 204 -3.64 -7.57 -10.18
C ARG A 204 -4.04 -8.35 -11.42
N ALA A 205 -3.08 -8.68 -12.30
CA ALA A 205 -3.35 -9.41 -13.54
C ALA A 205 -3.79 -10.87 -13.31
N SER A 206 -3.45 -11.45 -12.15
CA SER A 206 -3.83 -12.81 -11.77
C SER A 206 -5.08 -12.88 -10.88
N ALA A 207 -5.65 -11.72 -10.52
CA ALA A 207 -6.80 -11.62 -9.64
C ALA A 207 -8.06 -11.15 -10.37
N THR A 208 -9.21 -11.47 -9.79
CA THR A 208 -10.50 -10.87 -10.15
C THR A 208 -10.74 -9.66 -9.25
N VAL A 209 -10.64 -8.46 -9.84
CA VAL A 209 -10.89 -7.20 -9.13
C VAL A 209 -12.11 -6.52 -9.73
N GLU A 210 -13.12 -6.29 -8.90
CA GLU A 210 -14.35 -5.58 -9.25
C GLU A 210 -14.38 -4.29 -8.44
N ILE A 211 -14.58 -3.14 -9.07
CA ILE A 211 -14.65 -1.84 -8.39
C ILE A 211 -16.07 -1.31 -8.59
N ALA A 212 -16.70 -0.79 -7.54
CA ALA A 212 -18.01 -0.16 -7.65
C ALA A 212 -17.91 1.19 -8.37
N ASP A 213 -18.89 1.46 -9.24
CA ASP A 213 -19.00 2.69 -10.04
C ASP A 213 -19.26 3.95 -9.18
#